data_AF-A0AAF0LD44-F1
#
_entry.id   AF-A0AAF0LD44-F1
#
_cell.length_a   1.000
_cell.length_b   1.000
_cell.length_c   1.000
_cell.angle_alpha   90.00
_cell.angle_beta   90.00
_cell.angle_gamma   90.00
#
_symmetry.space_group_name_H-M   'P 1'
#
loop_
_entity.id
_entity.type
_entity.pdbx_description
1 polymer ?
#
loop_
_entity_poly.entity_id
_entity_poly.type
_entity_poly.pdbx_seq_one_letter_code
_entity_poly.pdbx_strand_id
1 'polypeptide(L)'
;MSNRGLSIVGIVLGTPALVSTALGVIGFPLLYLPSRAGAAESERNAHTFHQAMEAWEQHDGWRLSAASWIYFAIALGLLGLYRKFQQEENGKIGTVWKQSLRFALPAVMVFAAGVTLQISLGLGQDNYSNDAALPTRLLALPAAAIAIWLAITGVAAVRARQSRKRVRHVGRTGRHS
;
A
#
# COMPACT_ATOMS: atom_id res chain seq x y z
N MET A 1 -0.66 23.56 8.52
CA MET A 1 -2.08 23.26 8.20
C MET A 1 -2.84 23.29 9.52
N SER A 2 -4.14 23.58 9.53
CA SER A 2 -4.96 23.59 10.77
C SER A 2 -5.03 22.17 11.35
N ASN A 3 -5.18 22.02 12.68
CA ASN A 3 -5.41 20.72 13.38
C ASN A 3 -6.47 19.83 12.70
N ARG A 4 -7.41 20.41 11.95
CA ARG A 4 -8.40 19.68 11.16
C ARG A 4 -7.78 18.87 10.00
N GLY A 5 -6.73 19.37 9.37
CA GLY A 5 -6.07 18.71 8.24
C GLY A 5 -5.43 17.37 8.63
N LEU A 6 -4.75 17.30 9.77
CA LEU A 6 -4.18 16.06 10.28
C LEU A 6 -5.26 15.06 10.71
N SER A 7 -6.39 15.54 11.25
CA SER A 7 -7.52 14.69 11.61
C SER A 7 -8.16 14.02 10.39
N ILE A 8 -8.31 14.75 9.28
CA ILE A 8 -8.86 14.23 8.03
C ILE A 8 -7.90 13.22 7.42
N VAL A 9 -6.59 13.51 7.38
CA VAL A 9 -5.58 12.56 6.90
C VAL A 9 -5.55 11.29 7.76
N GLY A 10 -5.69 11.43 9.08
CA GLY A 10 -5.81 10.31 10.00
C GLY A 10 -7.03 9.45 9.73
N ILE A 11 -8.19 10.04 9.43
CA ILE A 11 -9.41 9.29 9.08
C ILE A 11 -9.25 8.62 7.71
N VAL A 12 -8.77 9.36 6.70
CA VAL A 12 -8.64 8.90 5.31
C VAL A 12 -7.62 7.78 5.16
N LEU A 13 -6.53 7.79 5.95
CA LEU A 13 -5.51 6.74 5.91
C LEU A 13 -5.73 5.67 6.99
N GLY A 14 -6.22 6.06 8.16
CA GLY A 14 -6.44 5.16 9.29
C GLY A 14 -7.62 4.22 9.06
N THR A 15 -8.73 4.71 8.49
CA THR A 15 -9.91 3.85 8.23
C THR A 15 -9.57 2.71 7.27
N PRO A 16 -8.97 2.97 6.08
CA PRO A 16 -8.59 1.88 5.19
C PRO A 16 -7.48 1.00 5.76
N ALA A 17 -6.59 1.52 6.62
CA ALA A 17 -5.60 0.70 7.31
C ALA A 17 -6.26 -0.28 8.29
N LEU A 18 -7.24 0.18 9.08
CA LEU A 18 -8.01 -0.67 10.00
C LEU A 18 -8.82 -1.73 9.24
N VAL A 19 -9.51 -1.33 8.17
CA VAL A 19 -10.24 -2.26 7.30
C VAL A 19 -9.28 -3.30 6.72
N SER A 20 -8.13 -2.88 6.20
CA SER A 20 -7.13 -3.80 5.67
C SER A 20 -6.64 -4.77 6.75
N THR A 21 -6.31 -4.29 7.95
CA THR A 21 -5.92 -5.17 9.05
C THR A 21 -7.01 -6.21 9.36
N ALA A 22 -8.28 -5.80 9.43
CA ALA A 22 -9.39 -6.71 9.69
C ALA A 22 -9.52 -7.77 8.59
N LEU A 23 -9.48 -7.35 7.31
CA LEU A 23 -9.51 -8.26 6.16
C LEU A 23 -8.32 -9.23 6.16
N GLY A 24 -7.14 -8.76 6.56
CA GLY A 24 -5.94 -9.60 6.68
C GLY A 24 -6.06 -10.65 7.78
N VAL A 25 -6.62 -10.29 8.93
CA VAL A 25 -6.83 -11.19 10.09
C VAL A 25 -7.81 -12.30 9.76
N ILE A 26 -8.97 -11.98 9.18
CA ILE A 26 -9.96 -13.00 8.77
C ILE A 26 -9.53 -13.75 7.51
N GLY A 27 -8.48 -13.26 6.84
CA GLY A 27 -7.94 -13.81 5.61
C GLY A 27 -8.91 -13.78 4.44
N PHE A 28 -9.67 -12.68 4.39
CA PHE A 28 -10.65 -12.40 3.35
C PHE A 28 -10.01 -12.51 1.96
N PRO A 29 -10.76 -12.95 0.94
CA PRO A 29 -10.27 -12.90 -0.44
C PRO A 29 -9.90 -11.49 -0.89
N LEU A 30 -8.97 -11.35 -1.83
CA LEU A 30 -8.61 -10.03 -2.38
C LEU A 30 -9.80 -9.41 -3.10
N LEU A 31 -10.20 -8.21 -2.70
CA LEU A 31 -11.24 -7.46 -3.40
C LEU A 31 -10.86 -7.29 -4.88
N TYR A 32 -11.77 -7.70 -5.76
CA TYR A 32 -11.58 -7.47 -7.20
C TYR A 32 -11.69 -5.98 -7.50
N LEU A 33 -10.85 -5.51 -8.41
CA LEU A 33 -10.94 -4.16 -8.98
C LEU A 33 -11.33 -4.31 -10.46
N PRO A 34 -12.31 -3.53 -10.97
CA PRO A 34 -12.68 -3.57 -12.37
C PRO A 34 -11.45 -3.32 -13.24
N SER A 35 -11.22 -4.22 -14.21
CA SER A 35 -10.06 -4.10 -15.08
C SER A 35 -10.35 -3.13 -16.22
N ARG A 36 -9.45 -2.18 -16.46
CA ARG A 36 -9.50 -1.35 -17.67
C ARG A 36 -9.11 -2.11 -18.93
N ALA A 37 -8.65 -3.36 -18.81
CA ALA A 37 -8.25 -4.21 -19.92
C ALA A 37 -9.45 -4.79 -20.71
N GLY A 38 -10.70 -4.52 -20.29
CA GLY A 38 -11.91 -4.92 -21.01
C GLY A 38 -12.90 -5.72 -20.16
N ALA A 39 -14.08 -5.96 -20.72
CA ALA A 39 -15.17 -6.68 -20.06
C ALA A 39 -14.80 -8.14 -19.73
N ALA A 40 -14.18 -8.87 -20.68
CA ALA A 40 -13.81 -10.27 -20.50
C ALA A 40 -12.80 -10.50 -19.34
N GLU A 41 -11.79 -9.63 -19.20
CA GLU A 41 -10.83 -9.72 -18.08
C GLU A 41 -11.51 -9.35 -16.75
N SER A 42 -12.46 -8.42 -16.77
CA SER A 42 -13.23 -8.05 -15.58
C SER A 42 -14.16 -9.17 -15.11
N GLU A 43 -14.82 -9.85 -16.05
CA GLU A 43 -15.65 -11.03 -15.77
C GLU A 43 -14.81 -12.18 -15.20
N ARG A 44 -13.63 -12.44 -15.78
CA ARG A 44 -12.71 -13.45 -15.27
C ARG A 44 -12.27 -13.15 -13.83
N ASN A 45 -11.89 -11.90 -13.55
CA ASN A 45 -11.50 -11.49 -12.20
C ASN A 45 -12.65 -11.59 -11.20
N ALA A 46 -13.87 -11.24 -11.61
CA ALA A 46 -15.07 -11.40 -10.78
C ALA A 46 -15.33 -12.88 -10.47
N HIS A 47 -15.21 -13.76 -11.46
CA HIS A 47 -15.37 -15.20 -11.28
C HIS A 47 -14.34 -15.77 -10.30
N THR A 48 -13.06 -15.40 -10.44
CA THR A 48 -11.99 -15.82 -9.50
C THR A 48 -12.28 -15.33 -8.07
N PHE A 49 -12.78 -14.10 -7.91
CA PHE A 49 -13.19 -13.59 -6.61
C PHE A 49 -14.34 -14.38 -6.01
N HIS A 50 -15.38 -14.70 -6.80
CA HIS A 50 -16.51 -15.51 -6.32
C HIS A 50 -16.09 -16.90 -5.86
N GLN A 51 -15.25 -17.59 -6.62
CA GLN A 51 -14.69 -18.89 -6.20
C GLN A 51 -13.92 -18.78 -4.89
N ALA A 52 -13.15 -17.69 -4.73
CA ALA A 52 -12.40 -17.48 -3.50
C ALA A 52 -13.28 -17.17 -2.29
N MET A 53 -14.39 -16.46 -2.52
CA MET A 53 -15.41 -16.21 -1.50
C MET A 53 -16.10 -17.50 -1.06
N GLU A 54 -16.54 -18.35 -2.00
CA GLU A 54 -17.17 -19.64 -1.69
C GLU A 54 -16.22 -20.53 -0.88
N ALA A 55 -14.95 -20.59 -1.26
CA ALA A 55 -13.95 -21.36 -0.53
C ALA A 55 -13.67 -20.76 0.86
N TRP A 56 -13.66 -19.43 1.02
CA TRP A 56 -13.54 -18.78 2.34
C TRP A 56 -14.73 -19.08 3.25
N GLU A 57 -15.95 -19.08 2.71
CA GLU A 57 -17.17 -19.45 3.44
C GLU A 57 -17.18 -20.93 3.85
N GLN A 58 -16.66 -21.83 3.01
CA GLN A 58 -16.48 -23.25 3.34
C GLN A 58 -15.52 -23.49 4.52
N HIS A 59 -14.70 -22.50 4.88
CA HIS A 59 -13.77 -22.54 6.00
C HIS A 59 -14.18 -21.58 7.13
N ASP A 60 -15.50 -21.45 7.38
CA ASP A 60 -16.09 -20.65 8.46
C ASP A 60 -15.67 -19.17 8.45
N GLY A 61 -15.18 -18.67 7.31
CA GLY A 61 -14.72 -17.29 7.17
C GLY A 61 -13.39 -16.99 7.88
N TRP A 62 -12.59 -18.01 8.22
CA TRP A 62 -11.30 -17.83 8.89
C TRP A 62 -10.20 -18.63 8.19
N ARG A 63 -9.41 -17.98 7.32
CA ARG A 63 -8.27 -18.66 6.69
C ARG A 63 -7.17 -17.71 6.25
N LEU A 64 -6.02 -17.78 6.92
CA LEU A 64 -4.83 -17.03 6.51
C LEU A 64 -4.40 -17.46 5.10
N SER A 65 -4.22 -16.50 4.21
CA SER A 65 -3.88 -16.74 2.79
C SER A 65 -2.90 -15.70 2.27
N ALA A 66 -2.48 -15.81 1.01
CA ALA A 66 -1.60 -14.80 0.41
C ALA A 66 -2.25 -13.40 0.41
N ALA A 67 -3.59 -13.35 0.34
CA ALA A 67 -4.37 -12.13 0.48
C ALA A 67 -4.12 -11.44 1.83
N SER A 68 -3.98 -12.20 2.92
CA SER A 68 -3.70 -11.67 4.26
C SER A 68 -2.42 -10.83 4.28
N TRP A 69 -1.36 -11.32 3.66
CA TRP A 69 -0.07 -10.60 3.62
C TRP A 69 -0.15 -9.32 2.82
N ILE A 70 -0.97 -9.28 1.76
CA ILE A 70 -1.23 -8.07 0.98
C ILE A 70 -1.97 -7.04 1.83
N TYR A 71 -3.03 -7.47 2.53
CA TYR A 71 -3.78 -6.59 3.42
C TYR A 71 -2.92 -6.02 4.55
N PHE A 72 -2.05 -6.82 5.18
CA PHE A 72 -1.11 -6.34 6.18
C PHE A 72 -0.09 -5.35 5.60
N ALA A 73 0.40 -5.60 4.40
CA ALA A 73 1.30 -4.68 3.72
C ALA A 73 0.62 -3.34 3.40
N ILE A 74 -0.64 -3.36 2.96
CA ILE A 74 -1.45 -2.14 2.74
C ILE A 74 -1.62 -1.38 4.06
N ALA A 75 -2.01 -2.08 5.13
CA ALA A 75 -2.20 -1.46 6.44
C ALA A 75 -0.92 -0.76 6.94
N LEU A 76 0.23 -1.42 6.84
CA LEU A 76 1.51 -0.85 7.21
C LEU A 76 1.95 0.30 6.30
N GLY A 77 1.68 0.20 5.00
CA GLY A 77 1.96 1.26 4.04
C GLY A 77 1.18 2.54 4.36
N LEU A 78 -0.12 2.41 4.64
CA LEU A 78 -0.99 3.52 5.01
C LEU A 78 -0.59 4.13 6.37
N LEU A 79 -0.26 3.29 7.36
CA LEU A 79 0.26 3.75 8.65
C LEU A 79 1.59 4.50 8.48
N GLY A 80 2.47 4.00 7.62
CA GLY A 80 3.73 4.64 7.26
C GLY A 80 3.52 6.01 6.60
N LEU A 81 2.57 6.11 5.66
CA LEU A 81 2.16 7.38 5.04
C LEU A 81 1.61 8.37 6.07
N TYR A 82 0.75 7.93 6.98
CA TYR A 82 0.21 8.76 8.05
C TYR A 82 1.34 9.32 8.95
N ARG A 83 2.25 8.45 9.40
CA ARG A 83 3.43 8.83 10.21
C ARG A 83 4.34 9.80 9.46
N LYS A 84 4.51 9.61 8.13
CA LYS A 84 5.26 10.54 7.29
C LYS A 84 4.63 11.93 7.28
N PHE A 85 3.32 12.03 7.04
CA PHE A 85 2.63 13.33 7.03
C PHE A 85 2.71 14.03 8.39
N GLN A 86 2.57 13.29 9.50
CA GLN A 86 2.79 13.85 10.83
C GLN A 86 4.21 14.41 11.03
N GLN A 87 5.24 13.73 10.52
CA GLN A 87 6.62 14.22 10.64
C GLN A 87 6.87 15.47 9.79
N GLU A 88 6.31 15.54 8.59
CA GLU A 88 6.40 16.72 7.73
C GLU A 88 5.73 17.94 8.37
N GLU A 89 4.58 17.76 9.02
CA GLU A 89 3.91 18.83 9.76
C GLU A 89 4.71 19.32 10.96
N ASN A 90 5.35 18.39 11.69
CA ASN A 90 6.23 18.71 12.82
C ASN A 90 7.60 19.28 12.39
N GLY A 91 7.79 19.64 11.12
CA GLY A 91 9.03 20.22 10.58
C GLY A 91 10.20 19.23 10.49
N LYS A 92 9.98 17.94 10.78
CA LYS A 92 11.01 16.89 10.72
C LYS A 92 11.13 16.36 9.30
N ILE A 93 11.80 17.12 8.43
CA ILE A 93 12.04 16.73 7.04
C ILE A 93 13.34 15.92 6.95
N GLY A 94 13.20 14.58 6.90
CA GLY A 94 14.31 13.67 6.61
C GLY A 94 14.63 13.60 5.11
N THR A 95 15.74 12.96 4.74
CA THR A 95 15.99 12.59 3.35
C THR A 95 14.96 11.56 2.89
N VAL A 96 14.54 11.66 1.61
CA VAL A 96 13.57 10.75 0.98
C VAL A 96 13.94 9.29 1.21
N TRP A 97 15.23 8.96 1.06
CA TRP A 97 15.77 7.63 1.33
C TRP A 97 15.49 7.13 2.76
N LYS A 98 15.80 7.95 3.78
CA LYS A 98 15.56 7.59 5.19
C LYS A 98 14.07 7.45 5.50
N GLN A 99 13.21 8.27 4.90
CA GLN A 99 11.77 8.16 5.07
C GLN A 99 11.21 6.91 4.40
N SER A 100 11.66 6.59 3.18
CA SER A 100 11.26 5.36 2.49
C SER A 100 11.67 4.11 3.26
N LEU A 101 12.91 4.05 3.77
CA LEU A 101 13.35 2.96 4.64
C LEU A 101 12.54 2.87 5.93
N ARG A 102 12.18 4.00 6.55
CA ARG A 102 11.48 3.98 7.84
C ARG A 102 10.01 3.59 7.72
N PHE A 103 9.36 3.93 6.61
CA PHE A 103 7.90 3.85 6.51
C PHE A 103 7.40 2.87 5.45
N ALA A 104 8.16 2.59 4.39
CA ALA A 104 7.78 1.60 3.38
C ALA A 104 8.40 0.23 3.64
N LEU A 105 9.62 0.18 4.19
CA LEU A 105 10.32 -1.09 4.41
C LEU A 105 9.52 -2.08 5.25
N PRO A 106 8.84 -1.70 6.35
CA PRO A 106 8.06 -2.66 7.12
C PRO A 106 6.94 -3.32 6.30
N ALA A 107 6.26 -2.56 5.45
CA ALA A 107 5.21 -3.09 4.58
C ALA A 107 5.77 -4.09 3.56
N VAL A 108 6.90 -3.75 2.93
CA VAL A 108 7.58 -4.62 1.96
C VAL A 108 8.09 -5.89 2.65
N MET A 109 8.68 -5.77 3.84
CA MET A 109 9.19 -6.89 4.60
C MET A 109 8.08 -7.84 5.04
N VAL A 110 6.95 -7.33 5.54
CA VAL A 110 5.81 -8.17 5.94
C VAL A 110 5.25 -8.92 4.74
N PHE A 111 5.11 -8.26 3.59
CA PHE A 111 4.69 -8.95 2.38
C PHE A 111 5.68 -10.04 1.97
N ALA A 112 6.96 -9.69 1.79
CA ALA A 112 7.98 -10.60 1.27
C ALA A 112 8.21 -11.78 2.22
N ALA A 113 8.33 -11.52 3.53
CA ALA A 113 8.49 -12.56 4.53
C ALA A 113 7.23 -13.43 4.64
N GLY A 114 6.04 -12.84 4.63
CA GLY A 114 4.78 -13.57 4.69
C GLY A 114 4.59 -14.54 3.52
N VAL A 115 4.81 -14.06 2.29
CA VAL A 115 4.74 -14.89 1.08
C VAL A 115 5.83 -15.96 1.09
N THR A 116 7.08 -15.61 1.45
CA THR A 116 8.19 -16.58 1.53
C THR A 116 7.89 -17.67 2.56
N LEU A 117 7.37 -17.30 3.73
CA LEU A 117 6.99 -18.23 4.78
C LEU A 117 5.89 -19.18 4.27
N GLN A 118 4.86 -18.65 3.63
CA GLN A 118 3.76 -19.46 3.09
C GLN A 118 4.25 -20.48 2.05
N ILE A 119 5.13 -20.06 1.13
CA ILE A 119 5.79 -20.95 0.17
C ILE A 119 6.64 -22.01 0.88
N SER A 120 7.44 -21.59 1.87
CA SER A 120 8.35 -22.50 2.60
C SER A 120 7.63 -23.57 3.40
N LEU A 121 6.39 -23.29 3.83
CA LEU A 121 5.53 -24.22 4.55
C LEU A 121 4.70 -25.11 3.61
N GLY A 122 4.88 -25.00 2.29
CA GLY A 122 4.11 -25.76 1.31
C GLY A 122 2.62 -25.40 1.27
N LEU A 123 2.24 -24.26 1.84
CA LEU A 123 0.87 -23.78 1.80
C LEU A 123 0.58 -23.23 0.40
N GLY A 124 -0.56 -23.62 -0.17
CA GLY A 124 -1.04 -23.09 -1.44
C GLY A 124 -1.01 -21.56 -1.41
N GLN A 125 -0.43 -20.97 -2.47
CA GLN A 125 -0.42 -19.51 -2.64
C GLN A 125 -1.84 -18.96 -2.69
N ASP A 126 -2.73 -19.68 -3.39
CA ASP A 126 -4.17 -19.52 -3.33
C ASP A 126 -4.74 -20.69 -2.55
N ASN A 127 -5.19 -20.41 -1.33
CA ASN A 127 -5.86 -21.41 -0.49
C ASN A 127 -7.30 -21.71 -0.98
N TYR A 128 -7.68 -21.17 -2.14
CA TYR A 128 -9.06 -20.99 -2.57
C TYR A 128 -9.35 -21.45 -4.02
N SER A 129 -8.36 -21.95 -4.77
CA SER A 129 -8.60 -22.58 -6.07
C SER A 129 -7.59 -23.71 -6.33
N ASN A 130 -8.11 -24.84 -6.83
CA ASN A 130 -7.29 -25.96 -7.33
C ASN A 130 -6.63 -25.65 -8.69
N ASP A 131 -7.05 -24.57 -9.34
CA ASP A 131 -6.49 -24.08 -10.59
C ASP A 131 -5.87 -22.70 -10.40
N ALA A 132 -4.79 -22.50 -11.15
CA ALA A 132 -4.02 -21.27 -11.33
C ALA A 132 -3.03 -20.94 -10.20
N ALA A 133 -1.76 -21.20 -10.48
CA ALA A 133 -0.66 -20.41 -9.93
C ALA A 133 -1.03 -18.92 -9.95
N LEU A 134 -0.80 -18.22 -8.81
CA LEU A 134 -0.97 -16.77 -8.72
C LEU A 134 -0.45 -16.14 -10.03
N PRO A 135 -1.30 -15.43 -10.80
CA PRO A 135 -0.81 -14.76 -12.00
C PRO A 135 0.38 -13.90 -11.59
N THR A 136 1.49 -14.00 -12.34
CA THR A 136 2.77 -13.30 -12.08
C THR A 136 2.60 -11.81 -11.76
N ARG A 137 1.46 -11.23 -12.14
CA ARG A 137 0.97 -9.89 -11.80
C ARG A 137 0.79 -9.64 -10.29
N LEU A 138 0.46 -10.64 -9.47
CA LEU A 138 0.36 -10.50 -8.01
C LEU A 138 1.75 -10.41 -7.34
N LEU A 139 2.77 -11.03 -7.94
CA LEU A 139 4.18 -10.77 -7.60
C LEU A 139 4.66 -9.38 -8.04
N ALA A 140 3.93 -8.71 -8.93
CA ALA A 140 4.19 -7.33 -9.33
C ALA A 140 3.51 -6.28 -8.42
N LEU A 141 2.58 -6.68 -7.53
CA LEU A 141 1.96 -5.76 -6.57
C LEU A 141 2.97 -5.07 -5.63
N PRO A 142 4.00 -5.75 -5.10
CA PRO A 142 5.06 -5.10 -4.32
C PRO A 142 5.82 -4.06 -5.15
N ALA A 143 6.12 -4.38 -6.41
CA ALA A 143 6.79 -3.46 -7.32
C ALA A 143 5.90 -2.24 -7.62
N ALA A 144 4.60 -2.45 -7.83
CA ALA A 144 3.62 -1.38 -8.03
C ALA A 144 3.44 -0.52 -6.76
N ALA A 145 3.39 -1.14 -5.58
CA ALA A 145 3.30 -0.44 -4.29
C ALA A 145 4.56 0.39 -4.01
N ILE A 146 5.75 -0.15 -4.30
CA ILE A 146 7.02 0.59 -4.24
C ILE A 146 7.01 1.72 -5.26
N ALA A 147 6.52 1.50 -6.48
CA ALA A 147 6.43 2.54 -7.51
C ALA A 147 5.48 3.68 -7.10
N ILE A 148 4.32 3.36 -6.54
CA ILE A 148 3.35 4.34 -6.00
C ILE A 148 3.99 5.11 -4.83
N TRP A 149 4.68 4.41 -3.93
CA TRP A 149 5.40 5.04 -2.81
C TRP A 149 6.49 6.01 -3.30
N LEU A 150 7.29 5.59 -4.28
CA LEU A 150 8.32 6.41 -4.92
C LEU A 150 7.71 7.59 -5.68
N ALA A 151 6.55 7.43 -6.31
CA ALA A 151 5.84 8.52 -6.97
C ALA A 151 5.36 9.57 -5.95
N ILE A 152 4.74 9.14 -4.84
CA ILE A 152 4.25 10.05 -3.78
C ILE A 152 5.43 10.81 -3.13
N THR A 153 6.50 10.09 -2.79
CA THR A 153 7.69 10.69 -2.17
C THR A 153 8.50 11.54 -3.15
N GLY A 154 8.58 11.14 -4.42
CA GLY A 154 9.24 11.87 -5.49
C GLY A 154 8.54 13.19 -5.82
N VAL A 155 7.21 13.19 -5.94
CA VAL A 155 6.42 14.42 -6.14
C VAL A 155 6.61 15.39 -4.98
N ALA A 156 6.61 14.89 -3.73
CA ALA A 156 6.87 15.72 -2.55
C ALA A 156 8.29 16.32 -2.56
N ALA A 157 9.30 15.53 -2.95
CA ALA A 157 10.68 15.98 -3.04
C ALA A 157 10.92 17.03 -4.14
N VAL A 158 10.27 16.87 -5.30
CA VAL A 158 10.32 17.85 -6.41
C VAL A 158 9.70 19.17 -5.98
N ARG A 159 8.52 19.14 -5.36
CA ARG A 159 7.86 20.35 -4.83
C ARG A 159 8.74 21.06 -3.79
N ALA A 160 9.33 20.33 -2.85
CA ALA A 160 10.23 20.90 -1.84
C ALA A 160 11.47 21.57 -2.46
N ARG A 161 12.05 20.99 -3.52
CA ARG A 161 13.16 21.58 -4.28
C ARG A 161 12.74 22.87 -5.01
N GLN A 162 11.57 22.86 -5.63
CA GLN A 162 11.04 24.03 -6.36
C GLN A 162 10.76 25.21 -5.40
N SER A 163 10.19 24.95 -4.22
CA SER A 163 9.95 25.98 -3.20
C SER A 163 11.25 26.61 -2.70
N ARG A 164 12.30 25.80 -2.44
CA ARG A 164 13.62 26.33 -2.05
C ARG A 164 14.28 27.16 -3.16
N LYS A 165 14.11 26.77 -4.42
CA LYS A 165 14.62 27.56 -5.57
C LYS A 165 13.90 28.90 -5.69
N ARG A 166 12.57 28.95 -5.52
CA ARG A 166 11.80 30.21 -5.52
C ARG A 166 12.22 31.15 -4.40
N VAL A 167 12.38 30.66 -3.17
CA VAL A 167 12.83 31.49 -2.02
C VAL A 167 14.23 32.07 -2.27
N ARG A 168 15.16 31.29 -2.83
CA ARG A 168 16.50 31.78 -3.20
C ARG A 168 16.47 32.82 -4.32
N HIS A 169 15.54 32.70 -5.28
CA HIS A 169 15.42 33.67 -6.37
C HIS A 169 14.90 35.02 -5.86
N VAL A 170 13.87 35.02 -5.00
CA VAL A 170 13.29 36.24 -4.39
C VAL A 170 14.27 36.93 -3.44
N GLY A 171 15.01 36.15 -2.62
CA GLY A 171 16.03 36.70 -1.73
C GLY A 171 17.26 37.27 -2.46
N ARG A 172 17.49 36.89 -3.72
CA ARG A 172 18.58 37.42 -4.56
C ARG A 172 18.16 38.69 -5.31
N THR A 173 16.87 38.84 -5.66
CA THR A 173 16.35 40.07 -6.28
C THR A 173 16.10 41.18 -5.26
N GLY A 174 15.73 40.87 -4.01
CA GLY A 174 15.54 41.88 -2.95
C GLY A 174 16.84 42.39 -2.29
N ARG A 175 18.02 41.94 -2.74
CA ARG A 175 19.32 42.38 -2.22
C ARG A 175 20.04 43.39 -3.13
N HIS A 176 19.43 43.72 -4.26
CA HIS A 176 19.96 44.65 -5.27
C HIS A 176 19.07 45.89 -5.50
N SER A 177 18.07 46.10 -4.63
CA SER A 177 17.28 47.32 -4.51
C SER A 177 17.66 48.04 -3.22
#